data_AF-A0A7X4YJ87-F1
#
_entry.id   AF-A0A7X4YJ87-F1
#
_cell.length_a   1.000
_cell.length_b   1.000
_cell.length_c   1.000
_cell.angle_alpha   90.00
_cell.angle_beta   90.00
_cell.angle_gamma   90.00
#
_symmetry.space_group_name_H-M   'P 1'
#
loop_
_entity.id
_entity.type
_entity.pdbx_description
1 polymer ?
#
loop_
_entity_poly.entity_id
_entity_poly.type
_entity_poly.pdbx_seq_one_letter_code
_entity_poly.pdbx_strand_id
1 'polypeptide(L)' 'MAPPTSCDPDTDVGWCRIPTDRVRCANGFYMYAYSTPDGWCIRYDACKNQGGPYVCGL' A
#
# COMPACT_ATOMS: atom_id res chain seq x y z
N MET A 1 6.06 3.53 -12.21
CA MET A 1 5.70 4.51 -11.17
C MET A 1 6.73 4.40 -10.08
N ALA A 2 7.45 5.49 -9.81
CA ALA A 2 8.31 5.57 -8.64
C ALA A 2 7.44 5.52 -7.37
N PRO A 3 7.98 5.05 -6.23
CA PRO A 3 7.30 5.20 -4.96
C PRO A 3 7.08 6.68 -4.64
N PRO A 4 5.92 7.04 -4.07
CA PRO A 4 5.60 8.42 -3.78
C PRO A 4 6.50 8.94 -2.65
N THR A 5 6.73 10.25 -2.65
CA THR A 5 7.47 10.92 -1.58
C THR A 5 6.60 11.17 -0.35
N SER A 6 5.27 11.05 -0.49
CA SER A 6 4.23 11.27 0.51
C SER A 6 3.22 10.12 0.51
N CYS A 7 2.46 9.98 1.58
CA CYS A 7 1.29 9.09 1.63
C CYS A 7 -0.02 9.85 1.53
N ASP A 8 -0.07 10.79 0.60
CA ASP A 8 -1.22 11.64 0.42
C ASP A 8 -2.23 10.97 -0.53
N PRO A 9 -3.42 10.56 -0.06
CA PRO A 9 -4.40 9.88 -0.90
C PRO A 9 -4.95 10.77 -2.03
N ASP A 10 -4.86 12.10 -1.90
CA ASP A 10 -5.30 13.05 -2.92
C ASP A 10 -4.26 13.25 -4.02
N THR A 11 -2.97 13.18 -3.66
CA THR A 11 -1.86 13.38 -4.61
C THR A 11 -1.39 12.06 -5.23
N ASP A 12 -1.32 11.02 -4.40
CA ASP A 12 -0.79 9.71 -4.74
C ASP A 12 -1.94 8.71 -4.97
N VAL A 13 -2.77 8.99 -5.98
CA VAL A 13 -3.93 8.17 -6.34
C VAL A 13 -3.52 6.71 -6.56
N GLY A 14 -4.13 5.79 -5.80
CA GLY A 14 -3.79 4.37 -5.79
C GLY A 14 -2.70 3.99 -4.78
N TRP A 15 -2.25 4.93 -3.96
CA TRP A 15 -1.44 4.65 -2.77
C TRP A 15 -2.24 4.95 -1.52
N CYS A 16 -1.93 4.21 -0.47
CA CYS A 16 -2.62 4.33 0.80
C CYS A 16 -1.60 4.23 1.94
N ARG A 17 -1.85 5.00 2.98
CA ARG A 17 -1.08 4.96 4.21
C ARG A 17 -1.52 3.78 5.05
N ILE A 18 -0.56 2.97 5.48
CA ILE A 18 -0.78 1.87 6.41
C ILE A 18 0.04 2.10 7.69
N PRO A 19 -0.39 1.53 8.84
CA PRO A 19 0.33 1.69 10.10
C PRO A 19 1.61 0.84 10.17
N THR A 20 1.74 -0.19 9.33
CA THR A 20 2.83 -1.18 9.36
C THR A 20 3.70 -1.08 8.11
N ASP A 21 4.90 -1.66 8.15
CA ASP A 21 5.81 -1.75 7.00
C ASP A 21 5.36 -2.78 5.94
N ARG A 22 4.33 -3.58 6.26
CA ARG A 22 3.83 -4.66 5.41
C ARG A 22 2.36 -4.95 5.64
N VAL A 23 1.72 -5.51 4.63
CA VAL A 23 0.33 -6.03 4.69
C VAL A 23 0.29 -7.47 4.26
N ARG A 24 -0.59 -8.24 4.90
CA ARG A 24 -0.81 -9.65 4.57
C ARG A 24 -1.97 -9.76 3.57
N CYS A 25 -1.69 -10.30 2.39
CA CYS A 25 -2.70 -10.61 1.38
C CYS A 25 -3.45 -11.90 1.70
N ALA A 26 -4.57 -12.18 1.00
CA ALA A 26 -5.41 -13.35 1.26
C ALA A 26 -4.69 -14.68 1.00
N ASN A 27 -3.75 -14.73 0.05
CA ASN A 27 -2.91 -15.91 -0.16
C ASN A 27 -1.82 -16.11 0.91
N GLY A 28 -1.76 -15.24 1.92
CA GLY A 28 -0.77 -15.27 3.00
C GLY A 28 0.56 -14.59 2.68
N PHE A 29 0.73 -14.05 1.47
CA PHE A 29 1.93 -13.31 1.09
C PHE A 29 1.96 -11.93 1.74
N TYR A 30 3.15 -11.47 2.13
CA TYR A 30 3.33 -10.13 2.67
C TYR A 30 3.81 -9.18 1.57
N MET A 31 3.07 -8.10 1.37
CA MET A 31 3.48 -6.99 0.52
C MET A 31 4.09 -5.90 1.39
N TYR A 32 5.24 -5.38 0.96
CA TYR A 32 5.98 -4.37 1.70
C TYR A 32 5.56 -2.97 1.26
N ALA A 33 5.46 -2.08 2.24
CA ALA A 33 5.22 -0.67 2.04
C ALA A 33 6.53 0.10 1.93
N TYR A 34 6.44 1.29 1.34
CA TYR A 34 7.52 2.25 1.22
C TYR A 34 7.52 3.17 2.44
N SER A 35 8.71 3.37 3.00
CA SER A 35 8.89 4.35 4.06
C SER A 35 8.89 5.75 3.47
N THR A 36 7.99 6.59 3.96
CA THR A 36 7.90 8.02 3.64
C THR A 36 7.95 8.83 4.94
N PRO A 37 8.22 10.14 4.91
CA PRO A 37 8.19 10.99 6.09
C PRO A 37 6.84 10.96 6.82
N ASP A 38 5.74 10.75 6.08
CA ASP A 38 4.39 10.67 6.63
C ASP A 38 4.10 9.28 7.23
N GLY A 39 4.82 8.24 6.83
CA GLY A 39 4.64 6.88 7.33
C GLY A 39 4.82 5.83 6.24
N TRP A 40 4.12 4.71 6.37
CA TRP A 40 4.25 3.59 5.43
C TRP A 40 3.21 3.67 4.33
N CYS A 41 3.68 3.68 3.09
CA CYS A 41 2.89 3.81 1.87
C CYS A 41 2.84 2.52 1.08
N ILE A 42 1.65 2.08 0.71
CA ILE A 42 1.51 0.90 -0.14
C ILE A 42 0.45 1.13 -1.19
N ARG A 43 0.61 0.45 -2.31
CA ARG A 43 -0.42 0.48 -3.34
C ARG A 43 -1.70 -0.18 -2.86
N TYR A 44 -2.83 0.42 -3.19
CA TYR A 44 -4.15 -0.15 -2.93
C TYR A 44 -4.29 -1.55 -3.56
N ASP A 45 -3.67 -1.77 -4.72
CA ASP A 45 -3.69 -3.00 -5.49
C ASP A 45 -2.49 -3.92 -5.23
N ALA A 46 -1.69 -3.68 -4.18
CA ALA A 46 -0.53 -4.51 -3.87
C ALA A 46 -0.90 -6.00 -3.72
N CYS A 47 -2.11 -6.28 -3.19
CA CYS A 47 -2.62 -7.64 -3.05
C CYS A 47 -3.45 -8.14 -4.25
N LYS A 48 -3.66 -7.34 -5.31
CA LYS A 48 -4.50 -7.71 -6.47
C LYS A 48 -4.02 -9.00 -7.15
N ASN A 49 -2.70 -9.18 -7.28
CA ASN A 49 -2.10 -10.39 -7.86
C ASN A 49 -1.88 -11.51 -6.83
N GLN A 50 -2.20 -11.27 -5.56
CA GLN A 50 -1.96 -12.18 -4.43
C GLN A 50 -3.28 -12.70 -3.83
N GLY A 51 -4.36 -12.73 -4.64
CA GLY A 51 -5.68 -13.20 -4.22
C GLY A 51 -6.57 -12.14 -3.56
N GLY A 52 -6.18 -10.86 -3.58
CA GLY A 52 -6.92 -9.78 -2.94
C GLY A 52 -6.90 -9.86 -1.41
N PRO A 53 -7.72 -9.09 -0.68
CA PRO A 53 -8.48 -7.91 -1.13
C PRO A 53 -7.57 -6.71 -1.43
N TYR A 54 -8.11 -5.60 -1.91
CA TYR A 54 -7.37 -4.34 -1.97
C TYR A 54 -6.94 -3.93 -0.56
N VAL A 55 -5.72 -3.44 -0.43
CA VAL A 55 -5.08 -3.15 0.87
C VAL A 55 -5.84 -2.08 1.64
N CYS A 56 -6.29 -1.06 0.92
CA CYS A 56 -7.21 -0.06 1.41
C CYS A 56 -8.39 -0.05 0.43
N GLY A 57 -9.58 -0.27 0.98
CA GLY A 57 -10.81 0.00 0.24
C GLY A 57 -10.98 1.50 0.13
N LEU A 58 -11.10 2.01 -1.09
CA LEU A 58 -11.79 3.26 -1.35
C LEU A 58 -13.26 3.11 -0.92
#